data_AF-A0A453IXD1-F1
#
_entry.id   AF-A0A453IXD1-F1
#
_cell.length_a   1.000
_cell.length_b   1.000
_cell.length_c   1.000
_cell.angle_alpha   90.00
_cell.angle_beta   90.00
_cell.angle_gamma   90.00
#
_symmetry.space_group_name_H-M   'P 1'
#
loop_
_entity.id
_entity.type
_entity.pdbx_description
1 polymer ?
#
loop_
_entity_poly.entity_id
_entity_poly.type
_entity_poly.pdbx_seq_one_letter_code
_entity_poly.pdbx_strand_id
1 'polypeptide(L)'
;PTLAAVKLVSWLRGAKFIVDWHNFGYTLLGLSHGRSHVIVKVYFWFEKHFGRMADGAFCVTKAMQHELAQNWGIKATVLYDHSPEFFRPASLTEKHELFCRLGGSICGAIGSADCISVEKEVEDKNTTVLTGKIDGGVSLKPNRPALVVSSTSWDTR
;
A
#
# COMPACT_ATOMS: atom_id res chain seq x y z
N PRO A 1 13.96 -18.73 0.76
CA PRO A 1 14.75 -19.60 -0.15
C PRO A 1 15.68 -18.80 -1.06
N THR A 2 15.18 -17.74 -1.70
CA THR A 2 15.95 -16.88 -2.63
C THR A 2 17.23 -16.32 -2.03
N LEU A 3 17.19 -15.84 -0.77
CA LEU A 3 18.37 -15.28 -0.10
C LEU A 3 19.54 -16.28 -0.01
N ALA A 4 19.25 -17.56 0.29
CA ALA A 4 20.28 -18.60 0.35
C ALA A 4 20.87 -18.91 -1.04
N ALA A 5 20.02 -19.00 -2.06
CA ALA A 5 20.46 -19.25 -3.43
C ALA A 5 21.34 -18.10 -3.95
N VAL A 6 20.92 -16.85 -3.75
CA VAL A 6 21.71 -15.68 -4.16
C VAL A 6 23.02 -15.61 -3.38
N LYS A 7 23.02 -15.90 -2.07
CA LYS A 7 24.26 -15.94 -1.28
C LYS A 7 25.24 -16.98 -1.82
N LEU A 8 24.76 -18.18 -2.12
CA LEU A 8 25.58 -19.26 -2.70
C LEU A 8 26.19 -18.84 -4.03
N VAL A 9 25.37 -18.32 -4.94
CA VAL A 9 25.82 -17.88 -6.28
C VAL A 9 26.79 -16.70 -6.16
N SER A 10 26.51 -15.75 -5.27
CA SER A 10 27.37 -14.60 -5.02
C SER A 10 28.74 -15.03 -4.49
N TRP A 11 28.77 -16.01 -3.59
CA TRP A 11 30.01 -16.58 -3.06
C TRP A 11 30.81 -17.31 -4.14
N LEU A 12 30.17 -18.16 -4.94
CA LEU A 12 30.82 -18.89 -6.03
C LEU A 12 31.41 -17.98 -7.10
N ARG A 13 30.80 -16.82 -7.34
CA ARG A 13 31.22 -15.86 -8.38
C ARG A 13 32.07 -14.69 -7.84
N GLY A 14 32.34 -14.63 -6.54
CA GLY A 14 33.01 -13.48 -5.92
C GLY A 14 32.24 -12.16 -6.04
N ALA A 15 30.92 -12.22 -6.21
CA ALA A 15 30.07 -11.05 -6.35
C ALA A 15 29.61 -10.52 -4.97
N LYS A 16 29.09 -9.28 -4.95
CA LYS A 16 28.46 -8.68 -3.78
C LYS A 16 26.99 -9.07 -3.68
N PHE A 17 26.56 -9.49 -2.50
CA PHE A 17 25.17 -9.82 -2.21
C PHE A 17 24.48 -8.64 -1.53
N ILE A 18 23.58 -7.97 -2.24
CA ILE A 18 22.81 -6.83 -1.72
C ILE A 18 21.34 -7.21 -1.62
N VAL A 19 20.67 -6.83 -0.52
CA VAL A 19 19.24 -7.10 -0.30
C VAL A 19 18.46 -5.80 -0.26
N ASP A 20 17.34 -5.76 -0.98
CA ASP A 20 16.40 -4.63 -0.94
C ASP A 20 15.12 -5.02 -0.20
N TRP A 21 14.92 -4.47 1.00
CA TRP A 21 13.83 -4.83 1.91
C TRP A 21 12.61 -3.94 1.65
N HIS A 22 11.59 -4.53 1.03
CA HIS A 22 10.28 -3.91 0.81
C HIS A 22 9.23 -4.38 1.83
N ASN A 23 9.28 -5.66 2.17
CA ASN A 23 8.44 -6.32 3.15
C ASN A 23 9.23 -7.44 3.82
N PHE A 24 8.79 -7.86 5.00
CA PHE A 24 9.31 -9.09 5.62
C PHE A 24 8.51 -10.28 5.09
N GLY A 25 9.19 -11.22 4.43
CA GLY A 25 8.56 -12.41 3.86
C GLY A 25 7.88 -13.28 4.92
N TYR A 26 8.43 -13.37 6.14
CA TYR A 26 7.78 -14.10 7.23
C TYR A 26 6.42 -13.50 7.61
N THR A 27 6.27 -12.18 7.53
CA THR A 27 5.01 -11.49 7.83
C THR A 27 3.97 -11.81 6.78
N LEU A 28 4.35 -11.81 5.49
CA LEU A 28 3.47 -12.21 4.39
C LEU A 28 3.04 -13.68 4.53
N LEU A 29 3.99 -14.57 4.82
CA LEU A 29 3.68 -15.98 5.06
C LEU A 29 2.72 -16.17 6.25
N GLY A 30 2.88 -15.35 7.30
CA GLY A 30 2.00 -15.33 8.47
C GLY A 30 0.60 -14.79 8.20
N LEU A 31 0.41 -13.96 7.17
CA LEU A 31 -0.93 -13.58 6.70
C LEU A 31 -1.64 -14.76 6.03
N SER A 32 -0.93 -15.58 5.25
CA SER A 32 -1.52 -16.72 4.56
C SER A 32 -1.72 -17.97 5.43
N HIS A 33 -0.77 -18.28 6.33
CA HIS A 33 -0.77 -19.53 7.10
C HIS A 33 -1.06 -19.35 8.60
N GLY A 34 -1.23 -18.11 9.05
CA GLY A 34 -1.39 -17.75 10.47
C GLY A 34 -0.05 -17.53 11.18
N ARG A 35 0.01 -16.46 11.99
CA ARG A 35 1.25 -15.99 12.65
C ARG A 35 1.84 -16.98 13.66
N SER A 36 1.01 -17.86 14.24
CA SER A 36 1.44 -18.85 15.23
C SER A 36 2.02 -20.13 14.60
N HIS A 37 1.93 -20.29 13.28
CA HIS A 37 2.36 -21.50 12.61
C HIS A 37 3.89 -21.67 12.66
N VAL A 38 4.35 -22.89 12.91
CA VAL A 38 5.79 -23.21 13.04
C VAL A 38 6.56 -22.81 11.77
N ILE A 39 5.96 -22.99 10.60
CA ILE A 39 6.57 -22.62 9.32
C ILE A 39 6.95 -21.13 9.25
N VAL A 40 6.15 -20.25 9.86
CA VAL A 40 6.39 -18.81 9.88
C VAL A 40 7.59 -18.49 10.76
N LYS A 41 7.73 -19.16 11.90
CA LYS A 41 8.90 -19.01 12.80
C LYS A 41 10.18 -19.52 12.14
N VAL A 42 10.11 -20.66 11.46
CA VAL A 42 11.25 -21.20 10.70
C VAL A 42 11.63 -20.23 9.59
N TYR A 43 10.65 -19.70 8.85
CA TYR A 43 10.89 -18.74 7.79
C TYR A 43 11.47 -17.42 8.32
N PHE A 44 10.98 -16.92 9.46
CA PHE A 44 11.56 -15.76 10.14
C PHE A 44 13.04 -15.97 10.46
N TRP A 45 13.40 -17.11 11.05
CA TRP A 45 14.80 -17.38 11.38
C TRP A 45 15.66 -17.52 10.13
N PHE A 46 15.15 -18.21 9.10
CA PHE A 46 15.81 -18.31 7.80
C PHE A 46 16.07 -16.93 7.19
N GLU A 47 15.04 -16.08 7.14
CA GLU A 47 15.12 -14.74 6.55
C GLU A 47 16.09 -13.85 7.32
N LYS A 48 16.05 -13.90 8.65
CA LYS A 48 16.99 -13.20 9.52
C LYS A 48 18.42 -13.69 9.35
N HIS A 49 18.64 -15.00 9.25
CA HIS A 49 19.98 -15.57 9.10
C HIS A 49 20.63 -15.13 7.79
N PHE A 50 19.96 -15.37 6.65
CA PHE A 50 20.52 -15.02 5.35
C PHE A 50 20.54 -13.50 5.10
N GLY A 51 19.60 -12.76 5.68
CA GLY A 51 19.60 -11.30 5.63
C GLY A 51 20.86 -10.67 6.24
N ARG A 52 21.39 -11.25 7.33
CA ARG A 52 22.65 -10.81 7.95
C ARG A 52 23.90 -11.12 7.13
N MET A 53 23.82 -12.01 6.16
CA MET A 53 24.95 -12.41 5.31
C MET A 53 25.13 -11.50 4.08
N ALA A 54 24.26 -10.51 3.91
CA ALA A 54 24.34 -9.52 2.85
C ALA A 54 25.51 -8.56 3.07
N ASP A 55 26.21 -8.24 1.97
CA ASP A 55 27.26 -7.22 1.91
C ASP A 55 26.69 -5.79 2.03
N GLY A 56 25.41 -5.61 1.69
CA GLY A 56 24.69 -4.35 1.81
C GLY A 56 23.18 -4.55 1.83
N ALA A 57 22.45 -3.59 2.39
CA ALA A 57 21.00 -3.64 2.47
C ALA A 57 20.36 -2.27 2.24
N PHE A 58 19.24 -2.25 1.51
CA PHE A 58 18.34 -1.11 1.37
C PHE A 58 16.98 -1.42 2.01
N CYS A 59 16.23 -0.39 2.41
CA CYS A 59 14.89 -0.60 2.94
C CYS A 59 13.97 0.59 2.67
N VAL A 60 12.67 0.33 2.55
CA VAL A 60 11.69 1.34 2.11
C VAL A 60 11.27 2.36 3.16
N THR A 61 11.51 2.09 4.45
CA THR A 61 11.08 3.00 5.54
C THR A 61 12.09 3.06 6.69
N LYS A 62 12.08 4.17 7.42
CA LYS A 62 12.83 4.33 8.69
C LYS A 62 12.41 3.32 9.75
N ALA A 63 11.12 2.97 9.81
CA ALA A 63 10.63 1.97 10.75
C ALA A 63 11.24 0.59 10.46
N MET A 64 11.27 0.19 9.18
CA MET A 64 11.92 -1.04 8.76
C MET A 64 13.43 -1.01 8.99
N GLN A 65 14.10 0.12 8.73
CA GLN A 65 15.51 0.29 9.07
C GLN A 65 15.78 0.04 10.56
N HIS A 66 14.94 0.60 11.43
CA HIS A 66 15.06 0.44 12.87
C HIS A 66 14.86 -1.01 13.30
N GLU A 67 13.85 -1.70 12.75
CA GLU A 67 13.60 -3.13 12.98
C GLU A 67 14.80 -3.99 12.54
N LEU A 68 15.32 -3.73 11.33
CA LEU A 68 16.49 -4.43 10.79
C LEU A 68 17.73 -4.19 11.67
N ALA A 69 17.96 -2.95 12.11
CA ALA A 69 19.11 -2.61 12.94
C ALA A 69 19.03 -3.23 14.34
N GLN A 70 17.92 -3.03 15.05
CA GLN A 70 17.77 -3.42 16.45
C GLN A 70 17.50 -4.92 16.63
N ASN A 71 16.58 -5.48 15.83
CA ASN A 71 16.11 -6.85 16.04
C ASN A 71 16.86 -7.87 15.19
N TRP A 72 17.40 -7.46 14.04
CA TRP A 72 18.06 -8.37 13.09
C TRP A 72 19.58 -8.19 13.08
N GLY A 73 20.08 -7.01 13.46
CA GLY A 73 21.50 -6.66 13.39
C GLY A 73 21.96 -6.38 11.96
N ILE A 74 21.06 -5.89 11.11
CA ILE A 74 21.30 -5.58 9.70
C ILE A 74 21.34 -4.06 9.54
N LYS A 75 22.46 -3.51 9.04
CA LYS A 75 22.58 -2.09 8.73
C LYS A 75 22.07 -1.85 7.31
N ALA A 76 20.86 -1.30 7.21
CA ALA A 76 20.24 -0.93 5.94
C ALA A 76 20.24 0.60 5.72
N THR A 77 20.29 1.03 4.47
CA THR A 77 20.07 2.43 4.06
C THR A 77 18.63 2.61 3.63
N VAL A 78 17.97 3.69 4.07
CA VAL A 78 16.58 3.96 3.66
C VAL A 78 16.56 4.49 2.24
N LEU A 79 15.81 3.83 1.37
CA LEU A 79 15.43 4.29 0.04
C LEU A 79 13.91 4.23 -0.04
N TYR A 80 13.27 5.37 0.15
CA TYR A 80 11.81 5.45 0.18
C TYR A 80 11.23 5.02 -1.18
N ASP A 81 10.26 4.11 -1.12
CA ASP A 81 9.43 3.78 -2.27
C ASP A 81 8.43 4.93 -2.48
N HIS A 82 8.75 5.81 -3.42
CA HIS A 82 7.90 6.91 -3.82
C HIS A 82 7.10 6.52 -5.04
N SER A 83 5.79 6.76 -4.98
CA SER A 83 4.93 6.61 -6.13
C SER A 83 5.39 7.54 -7.27
N PRO A 84 5.28 7.10 -8.53
CA PRO A 84 5.56 7.97 -9.68
C PRO A 84 4.82 9.31 -9.61
N GLU A 85 5.38 10.36 -10.21
CA GLU A 85 4.82 11.74 -10.14
C GLU A 85 3.38 11.86 -10.66
N PHE A 86 2.93 10.93 -11.51
CA PHE A 86 1.55 10.92 -11.99
C PHE A 86 0.54 10.58 -10.89
N PHE A 87 0.96 9.94 -9.78
CA PHE A 87 0.15 9.78 -8.58
C PHE A 87 0.14 11.09 -7.78
N ARG A 88 -0.59 12.07 -8.32
CA ARG A 88 -0.84 13.35 -7.69
C ARG A 88 -2.24 13.40 -7.08
N PRO A 89 -2.48 14.27 -6.09
CA PRO A 89 -3.84 14.57 -5.65
C PRO A 89 -4.71 14.96 -6.86
N ALA A 90 -5.87 14.30 -6.98
CA ALA A 90 -6.83 14.61 -8.03
C ALA A 90 -7.32 16.06 -7.87
N SER A 91 -7.39 16.78 -9.00
CA SER A 91 -8.01 18.09 -9.09
C SER A 91 -9.51 18.00 -8.76
N LEU A 92 -10.12 19.14 -8.46
CA LEU A 92 -11.52 19.17 -8.09
C LEU A 92 -12.45 18.67 -9.21
N THR A 93 -12.10 18.98 -10.46
CA THR A 93 -12.82 18.49 -11.65
C THR A 93 -12.66 16.98 -11.83
N GLU A 94 -11.43 16.45 -11.68
CA GLU A 94 -11.16 15.00 -11.76
C GLU A 94 -11.93 14.23 -10.66
N LYS A 95 -12.02 14.80 -9.45
CA LYS A 95 -12.85 14.26 -8.36
C LYS A 95 -14.33 14.24 -8.76
N HIS A 96 -14.87 15.36 -9.25
CA HIS A 96 -16.27 15.44 -9.65
C HIS A 96 -16.61 14.40 -10.72
N GLU A 97 -15.81 14.30 -11.78
CA GLU A 97 -16.01 13.31 -12.84
C GLU A 97 -15.96 11.86 -12.33
N LEU A 98 -15.00 11.55 -11.45
CA LEU A 98 -14.88 10.25 -10.81
C LEU A 98 -16.15 9.89 -10.03
N PHE A 99 -16.67 10.81 -9.19
CA PHE A 99 -17.87 10.55 -8.40
C PHE A 99 -19.15 10.57 -9.24
N CYS A 100 -19.21 11.28 -10.36
CA CYS A 100 -20.31 11.14 -11.32
C CYS A 100 -20.32 9.72 -11.94
N ARG A 101 -19.14 9.18 -12.27
CA ARG A 101 -19.02 7.80 -12.79
C ARG A 101 -19.33 6.74 -11.73
N LEU A 102 -18.87 6.95 -10.50
CA LEU A 102 -19.09 6.01 -9.39
C LEU A 102 -20.47 6.12 -8.77
N GLY A 103 -21.21 7.21 -9.01
CA GLY A 103 -22.49 7.50 -8.38
C GLY A 103 -23.48 6.34 -8.46
N GLY A 104 -23.64 5.73 -9.65
CA GLY A 104 -24.52 4.57 -9.83
C GLY A 104 -24.12 3.34 -9.00
N SER A 105 -22.82 3.02 -8.94
CA SER A 105 -22.29 1.87 -8.20
C SER A 105 -22.31 2.08 -6.69
N ILE A 106 -22.01 3.30 -6.23
CA ILE A 106 -22.05 3.65 -4.82
C ILE A 106 -23.51 3.66 -4.36
N CYS A 107 -24.41 4.33 -5.08
CA CYS A 107 -25.82 4.40 -4.72
C CYS A 107 -26.54 3.04 -4.78
N GLY A 108 -26.12 2.13 -5.67
CA GLY A 108 -26.67 0.77 -5.73
C GLY A 108 -26.25 -0.14 -4.58
N ALA A 109 -25.12 0.14 -3.93
CA ALA A 109 -24.63 -0.59 -2.77
C ALA A 109 -25.27 -0.13 -1.44
N ILE A 110 -25.96 1.03 -1.44
CA ILE A 110 -26.71 1.58 -0.30
C ILE A 110 -28.00 0.78 -0.09
N GLY A 111 -27.85 -0.48 0.30
CA GLY A 111 -28.92 -1.29 0.85
C GLY A 111 -29.19 -0.92 2.31
N SER A 112 -30.34 -1.33 2.83
CA SER A 112 -30.88 -1.06 4.19
C SER A 112 -30.01 -1.50 5.38
N ALA A 113 -28.79 -1.97 5.16
CA ALA A 113 -27.81 -2.34 6.18
C ALA A 113 -26.70 -1.28 6.38
N ASP A 114 -26.60 -0.27 5.52
CA ASP A 114 -25.53 0.71 5.57
C ASP A 114 -25.92 1.94 6.39
N CYS A 115 -25.07 2.32 7.35
CA CYS A 115 -25.23 3.44 8.26
C CYS A 115 -24.92 4.80 7.62
N ILE A 116 -25.40 5.03 6.39
CA ILE A 116 -25.20 6.27 5.65
C ILE A 116 -26.53 7.00 5.50
N SER A 117 -26.66 8.14 6.17
CA SER A 117 -27.71 9.14 5.93
C SER A 117 -27.33 9.99 4.70
N VAL A 118 -27.38 9.40 3.50
CA VAL A 118 -27.41 10.22 2.28
C VAL A 118 -28.87 10.53 1.99
N GLU A 119 -29.23 11.81 2.07
CA GLU A 119 -30.49 12.29 1.52
C GLU A 119 -30.56 11.82 0.07
N LYS A 120 -31.72 11.28 -0.32
CA LYS A 120 -31.99 10.79 -1.67
C LYS A 120 -31.94 11.98 -2.65
N GLU A 121 -30.73 12.44 -2.98
CA GLU A 121 -30.56 13.56 -3.90
C GLU A 121 -30.88 13.07 -5.31
N VAL A 122 -31.73 13.88 -5.94
CA VAL A 122 -32.21 13.77 -7.30
C VAL A 122 -31.04 13.52 -8.25
N GLU A 123 -31.30 12.67 -9.24
CA GLU A 123 -30.41 12.23 -10.32
C GLU A 123 -29.99 13.40 -11.23
N ASP A 124 -29.32 14.42 -10.67
CA ASP A 124 -28.75 15.53 -11.41
C ASP A 124 -27.28 15.23 -11.72
N LYS A 125 -26.93 15.18 -13.01
CA LYS A 125 -25.55 14.94 -13.48
C LYS A 125 -24.57 16.02 -13.03
N ASN A 126 -25.07 17.16 -12.52
CA ASN A 126 -24.26 18.26 -12.03
C ASN A 126 -23.92 18.18 -10.54
N THR A 127 -24.44 17.20 -9.80
CA THR A 127 -24.17 17.05 -8.36
C THR A 127 -23.67 15.65 -8.02
N THR A 128 -22.79 15.59 -7.02
CA THR A 128 -22.31 14.34 -6.42
C THR A 128 -22.42 14.45 -4.92
N VAL A 129 -22.17 13.35 -4.22
CA VAL A 129 -22.09 13.32 -2.76
C VAL A 129 -21.03 14.31 -2.21
N LEU A 130 -19.96 14.60 -2.97
CA LEU A 130 -18.84 15.44 -2.49
C LEU A 130 -18.78 16.84 -3.11
N THR A 131 -19.28 17.01 -4.33
CA THR A 131 -19.08 18.22 -5.15
C THR A 131 -20.35 18.63 -5.88
N GLY A 132 -20.49 19.93 -6.16
CA GLY A 132 -21.52 20.48 -7.03
C GLY A 132 -20.88 21.26 -8.18
N LYS A 133 -21.53 21.26 -9.34
CA LYS A 133 -21.13 22.04 -10.51
C LYS A 133 -22.14 23.16 -10.76
N ILE A 134 -21.69 24.41 -10.69
CA ILE A 134 -22.50 25.61 -10.93
C ILE A 134 -21.76 26.45 -11.99
N ASP A 135 -22.45 26.82 -13.07
CA ASP A 135 -21.94 27.69 -14.15
C ASP A 135 -20.56 27.28 -14.71
N GLY A 136 -20.33 25.97 -14.82
CA GLY A 136 -19.07 25.40 -15.31
C GLY A 136 -17.95 25.30 -14.26
N GLY A 137 -18.10 25.92 -13.11
CA GLY A 137 -17.21 25.78 -11.96
C GLY A 137 -17.59 24.61 -11.05
N VAL A 138 -16.61 23.83 -10.63
CA VAL A 138 -16.81 22.76 -9.62
C VAL A 138 -16.45 23.29 -8.25
N SER A 139 -17.28 23.03 -7.24
CA SER A 139 -17.04 23.40 -5.83
C SER A 139 -17.31 22.23 -4.88
N LEU A 140 -16.66 22.26 -3.70
CA LEU A 140 -16.89 21.26 -2.65
C LEU A 140 -18.19 21.57 -1.89
N LYS A 141 -19.01 20.55 -1.61
CA LYS A 141 -20.20 20.73 -0.77
C LYS A 141 -19.79 20.99 0.70
N PRO A 142 -20.48 21.90 1.42
CA PRO A 142 -20.17 22.22 2.82
C PRO A 142 -20.41 21.03 3.77
N ASN A 143 -21.48 20.26 3.57
CA ASN A 143 -21.86 19.10 4.40
C ASN A 143 -21.50 17.74 3.76
N ARG A 144 -20.41 17.69 2.97
CA ARG A 144 -20.00 16.45 2.31
C ARG A 144 -19.49 15.40 3.33
N PRO A 145 -19.78 14.11 3.14
CA PRO A 145 -19.21 13.06 3.97
C PRO A 145 -17.70 12.91 3.76
N ALA A 146 -17.02 12.30 4.72
CA ALA A 146 -15.65 11.84 4.58
C ALA A 146 -15.62 10.47 3.91
N LEU A 147 -14.80 10.31 2.86
CA LEU A 147 -14.53 9.01 2.25
C LEU A 147 -13.19 8.49 2.74
N VAL A 148 -13.21 7.33 3.40
CA VAL A 148 -12.00 6.61 3.78
C VAL A 148 -11.85 5.42 2.83
N VAL A 149 -10.74 5.39 2.09
CA VAL A 149 -10.38 4.28 1.22
C VAL A 149 -9.12 3.63 1.77
N SER A 150 -9.15 2.31 1.93
CA SER A 150 -7.96 1.52 2.25
C SER A 150 -7.67 0.64 1.04
N SER A 151 -6.43 0.70 0.55
CA SER A 151 -5.93 -0.16 -0.51
C SER A 151 -4.57 -0.71 -0.11
N THR A 152 -4.28 -1.94 -0.52
CA THR A 152 -2.97 -2.57 -0.36
C THR A 152 -2.31 -2.62 -1.73
N SER A 153 -1.15 -1.96 -1.88
CA SER A 153 -0.30 -1.82 -3.07
C SER A 153 -0.79 -0.91 -4.21
N TRP A 154 0.19 -0.32 -4.91
CA TRP A 154 0.05 0.44 -6.15
C TRP A 154 0.59 -0.41 -7.30
N ASP A 155 -0.11 -1.48 -7.67
CA ASP A 155 0.33 -2.28 -8.81
C ASP A 155 -0.13 -1.62 -10.12
N THR A 156 0.82 -1.00 -10.82
CA THR A 156 0.67 -0.57 -12.21
C THR A 156 0.73 -1.82 -13.08
N ARG A 157 -0.42 -2.21 -13.66
CA ARG A 157 -0.43 -3.04 -14.87
C ARG A 157 -0.60 -2.15 -16.09
#